data_AF-U2PR85-F1
#
_entry.id   AF-U2PR85-F1
#
_cell.length_a   1.000
_cell.length_b   1.000
_cell.length_c   1.000
_cell.angle_alpha   90.00
_cell.angle_beta   90.00
_cell.angle_gamma   90.00
#
_symmetry.space_group_name_H-M   'P 1'
#
loop_
_entity.id
_entity.type
_entity.pdbx_description
1 polymer ?
#
loop_
_entity_poly.entity_id
_entity_poly.type
_entity_poly.pdbx_seq_one_letter_code
_entity_poly.pdbx_strand_id
1 'polypeptide(L)'
;MVETWTPYAQAIFEIARDTGKEEKYMSDLESLSSIWQQEKDFVLALSHPKITKATKKTWLLNLFEDQLDATMMQTLLVFNEHDVIANLPQIYQAYLMCYRDAHDIEIIKVESASELDAKQKSSLKQMLETKLNKTVELDIAIKPELIAGMKVCTRDMVLDNTVLSRLEAIKEKISG
;
A
#
# COMPACT_ATOMS: atom_id res chain seq x y z
N MET A 1 2.73 -12.94 -5.58
CA MET A 1 4.14 -12.46 -5.56
C MET A 1 4.48 -11.57 -4.35
N VAL A 2 3.55 -11.28 -3.42
CA VAL A 2 3.88 -10.54 -2.18
C VAL A 2 4.41 -11.46 -1.07
N GLU A 3 4.03 -12.74 -1.08
CA GLU A 3 4.38 -13.74 -0.05
C GLU A 3 5.88 -13.92 0.19
N THR A 4 6.74 -13.69 -0.80
CA THR A 4 8.19 -13.84 -0.68
C THR A 4 8.82 -12.82 0.28
N TRP A 5 8.21 -11.64 0.42
CA TRP A 5 8.78 -10.51 1.17
C TRP A 5 8.13 -10.29 2.53
N THR A 6 7.05 -11.02 2.81
CA THR A 6 6.30 -10.97 4.08
C THR A 6 7.19 -11.11 5.31
N PRO A 7 8.21 -11.99 5.38
CA PRO A 7 9.04 -12.09 6.58
C PRO A 7 9.83 -10.80 6.88
N TYR A 8 10.33 -10.13 5.84
CA TYR A 8 11.07 -8.87 5.99
C TYR A 8 10.15 -7.73 6.42
N ALA A 9 8.99 -7.63 5.77
CA ALA A 9 7.97 -6.65 6.12
C ALA A 9 7.46 -6.83 7.55
N GLN A 10 7.18 -8.07 7.95
CA GLN A 10 6.70 -8.39 9.29
C GLN A 10 7.73 -8.05 10.36
N ALA A 11 9.02 -8.36 10.14
CA ALA A 11 10.07 -8.02 11.08
C ALA A 11 10.15 -6.51 11.35
N ILE A 12 10.04 -5.69 10.31
CA ILE A 12 10.08 -4.22 10.47
C ILE A 12 8.80 -3.71 11.09
N PHE A 13 7.66 -4.28 10.70
CA PHE A 13 6.36 -3.92 11.27
C PHE A 13 6.30 -4.20 12.78
N GLU A 14 6.83 -5.35 13.23
CA GLU A 14 6.95 -5.68 14.65
C GLU A 14 7.83 -4.66 15.40
N ILE A 15 8.99 -4.30 14.84
CA ILE A 15 9.85 -3.25 15.40
C ILE A 15 9.14 -1.88 15.42
N ALA A 16 8.41 -1.54 14.36
CA ALA A 16 7.66 -0.31 14.25
C ALA A 16 6.58 -0.23 15.32
N ARG A 17 5.87 -1.33 15.55
CA ARG A 17 4.83 -1.46 16.57
C ARG A 17 5.40 -1.33 17.98
N ASP A 18 6.48 -2.04 18.29
CA ASP A 18 7.14 -1.98 19.60
C ASP A 18 7.69 -0.59 19.92
N THR A 19 8.04 0.19 18.89
CA THR A 19 8.56 1.55 19.03
C THR A 19 7.52 2.65 18.81
N GLY A 20 6.27 2.31 18.50
CA GLY A 20 5.20 3.27 18.21
C GLY A 20 5.43 4.11 16.94
N LYS A 21 6.14 3.56 15.95
CA LYS A 21 6.58 4.22 14.70
C LYS A 21 5.96 3.61 13.44
N GLU A 22 4.85 2.89 13.54
CA GLU A 22 4.21 2.20 12.41
C GLU A 22 3.98 3.10 11.20
N GLU A 23 3.36 4.26 11.39
CA GLU A 23 3.10 5.25 10.34
C GLU A 23 4.38 5.92 9.82
N LYS A 24 5.33 6.20 10.72
CA LYS A 24 6.61 6.80 10.32
C LYS A 24 7.38 5.86 9.38
N TYR A 25 7.51 4.59 9.76
CA TYR A 25 8.23 3.60 8.95
C TYR A 25 7.49 3.27 7.66
N MET A 26 6.15 3.33 7.66
CA MET A 26 5.37 3.29 6.43
C MET A 26 5.76 4.42 5.47
N SER A 27 5.80 5.66 5.96
CA SER A 27 6.12 6.84 5.15
C SER A 27 7.58 6.85 4.65
N ASP A 28 8.51 6.40 5.51
CA ASP A 28 9.92 6.25 5.13
C ASP A 28 10.06 5.19 4.01
N LEU A 29 9.39 4.03 4.15
CA LEU A 29 9.37 2.97 3.13
C LEU A 29 8.68 3.40 1.84
N GLU A 30 7.61 4.19 1.92
CA GLU A 30 6.94 4.75 0.76
C GLU A 30 7.86 5.68 -0.04
N SER A 31 8.55 6.59 0.67
CA SER A 31 9.51 7.53 0.08
C SER A 31 10.64 6.80 -0.63
N LEU A 32 11.22 5.80 0.05
CA LEU A 32 12.25 4.94 -0.53
C LEU A 32 11.73 4.13 -1.73
N SER A 33 10.51 3.59 -1.65
CA SER A 33 9.89 2.87 -2.75
C SER A 33 9.72 3.76 -3.98
N SER A 34 9.36 5.03 -3.79
CA SER A 34 9.26 6.01 -4.87
C SER A 34 10.62 6.24 -5.55
N ILE A 35 11.70 6.41 -4.76
CA ILE A 35 13.07 6.55 -5.29
C ILE A 35 13.47 5.31 -6.10
N TRP A 36 13.19 4.10 -5.60
CA TRP A 36 13.51 2.85 -6.32
C TRP A 36 12.77 2.73 -7.65
N GLN A 37 11.53 3.22 -7.72
CA GLN A 37 10.74 3.18 -8.95
C GLN A 37 11.20 4.23 -9.98
N GLN A 38 11.69 5.38 -9.52
CA GLN A 38 12.19 6.46 -10.37
C GLN A 38 13.61 6.17 -10.89
N GLU A 39 14.50 5.71 -10.01
CA GLU A 39 15.93 5.54 -10.29
C GLU A 39 16.28 4.10 -10.68
N LYS A 40 15.85 3.69 -11.87
CA LYS A 40 16.03 2.30 -12.35
C LYS A 40 17.49 1.86 -12.43
N ASP A 41 18.39 2.75 -12.83
CA ASP A 41 19.83 2.45 -12.93
C ASP A 41 20.44 2.16 -11.55
N PHE A 42 19.97 2.85 -10.51
CA PHE A 42 20.38 2.59 -9.14
C PHE A 42 19.91 1.21 -8.67
N VAL A 43 18.65 0.84 -8.95
CA VAL A 43 18.12 -0.50 -8.61
C VAL A 43 18.84 -1.62 -9.39
N LEU A 44 19.18 -1.37 -10.65
CA LEU A 44 20.01 -2.29 -11.45
C LEU A 44 21.40 -2.47 -10.83
N ALA A 45 22.03 -1.38 -10.37
CA ALA A 45 23.31 -1.47 -9.67
C ALA A 45 23.20 -2.23 -8.33
N LEU A 46 22.12 -2.02 -7.58
CA LEU A 46 21.84 -2.74 -6.33
C LEU A 46 21.61 -4.24 -6.53
N SER A 47 21.06 -4.66 -7.67
CA SER A 47 20.86 -6.08 -8.01
C SER A 47 22.06 -6.72 -8.71
N HIS A 48 23.06 -5.93 -9.12
CA HIS A 48 24.20 -6.44 -9.87
C HIS A 48 25.16 -7.28 -9.00
N PRO A 49 25.53 -8.50 -9.41
CA PRO A 49 26.34 -9.42 -8.59
C PRO A 49 27.81 -9.02 -8.50
N LYS A 50 28.34 -8.24 -9.46
CA LYS A 50 29.73 -7.75 -9.40
C LYS A 50 29.92 -6.58 -8.45
N ILE A 51 28.83 -5.93 -8.01
CA ILE A 51 28.92 -4.85 -7.04
C ILE A 51 28.85 -5.51 -5.65
N THR A 52 29.89 -5.31 -4.86
CA THR A 52 29.99 -5.95 -3.54
C THR A 52 28.97 -5.36 -2.56
N LYS A 53 28.54 -6.16 -1.58
CA LYS A 53 27.65 -5.70 -0.49
C LYS A 53 28.24 -4.52 0.27
N ALA A 54 29.56 -4.48 0.46
CA ALA A 54 30.26 -3.37 1.09
C ALA A 54 30.11 -2.07 0.29
N THR A 55 30.28 -2.13 -1.04
CA THR A 55 30.08 -0.97 -1.92
C THR A 55 28.64 -0.47 -1.86
N LYS A 56 27.66 -1.37 -1.95
CA LYS A 56 26.23 -1.02 -1.84
C LYS A 56 25.90 -0.40 -0.48
N LYS A 57 26.44 -0.95 0.61
CA LYS A 57 26.31 -0.40 1.96
C LYS A 57 26.81 1.04 2.04
N THR A 58 27.98 1.34 1.47
CA THR A 58 28.51 2.71 1.44
C THR A 58 27.58 3.65 0.68
N TRP A 59 27.01 3.22 -0.44
CA TRP A 59 26.03 4.05 -1.17
C TRP A 59 24.78 4.31 -0.35
N LEU A 60 24.22 3.29 0.29
CA LEU A 60 23.02 3.43 1.11
C LEU A 60 23.24 4.39 2.29
N LEU A 61 24.39 4.29 2.98
CA LEU A 61 24.75 5.21 4.06
C LEU A 61 24.82 6.64 3.55
N ASN A 62 25.64 6.90 2.52
CA ASN A 62 25.84 8.25 1.98
C ASN A 62 24.55 8.91 1.47
N LEU A 63 23.56 8.12 1.03
CA LEU A 63 22.31 8.65 0.48
C LEU A 63 21.25 8.90 1.54
N PHE A 64 21.20 8.08 2.60
CA PHE A 64 20.02 7.99 3.47
C PHE A 64 20.31 8.16 4.96
N GLU A 65 21.57 8.21 5.40
CA GLU A 65 21.92 8.28 6.83
C GLU A 65 21.37 9.52 7.55
N ASP A 66 21.28 10.66 6.85
CA ASP A 66 20.76 11.91 7.40
C ASP A 66 19.22 12.00 7.35
N GLN A 67 18.57 11.13 6.58
CA GLN A 67 17.12 11.16 6.33
C GLN A 67 16.37 10.12 7.18
N LEU A 68 17.03 9.01 7.49
CA LEU A 68 16.44 7.87 8.17
C LEU A 68 16.93 7.79 9.61
N ASP A 69 16.08 7.29 10.51
CA ASP A 69 16.56 6.96 11.84
C ASP A 69 17.46 5.71 11.83
N ALA A 70 18.19 5.50 12.92
CA ALA A 70 19.15 4.40 13.03
C ALA A 70 18.53 3.01 12.78
N THR A 71 17.24 2.81 13.12
CA THR A 71 16.57 1.52 12.97
C THR A 71 16.19 1.29 11.51
N MET A 72 15.65 2.32 10.84
CA MET A 72 15.33 2.25 9.41
C MET A 72 16.60 2.14 8.56
N MET A 73 17.68 2.85 8.92
CA MET A 73 18.96 2.70 8.25
C MET A 73 19.52 1.28 8.42
N GLN A 74 19.48 0.73 9.63
CA GLN A 74 19.91 -0.66 9.87
C GLN A 74 19.07 -1.67 9.08
N THR A 75 17.77 -1.40 8.92
CA THR A 75 16.87 -2.20 8.10
C THR A 75 17.32 -2.25 6.64
N LEU A 76 17.66 -1.11 6.03
CA LEU A 76 18.20 -1.08 4.67
C LEU A 76 19.52 -1.86 4.54
N LEU A 77 20.37 -1.79 5.56
CA LEU A 77 21.60 -2.57 5.58
C LEU A 77 21.33 -4.07 5.65
N VAL A 78 20.35 -4.51 6.45
CA VAL A 78 19.93 -5.93 6.49
C VAL A 78 19.39 -6.38 5.13
N PHE A 79 18.58 -5.54 4.47
CA PHE A 79 18.10 -5.86 3.13
C PHE A 79 19.24 -6.01 2.11
N ASN A 80 20.28 -5.19 2.23
CA ASN A 80 21.47 -5.30 1.40
C ASN A 80 22.27 -6.57 1.70
N GLU A 81 22.44 -6.91 2.98
CA GLU A 81 23.12 -8.14 3.39
C GLU A 81 22.41 -9.40 2.91
N HIS A 82 21.09 -9.35 2.76
CA HIS A 82 20.28 -10.46 2.27
C HIS A 82 20.03 -10.43 0.75
N ASP A 83 20.65 -9.49 0.02
CA ASP A 83 20.46 -9.28 -1.41
C ASP A 83 18.98 -9.01 -1.83
N VAL A 84 18.16 -8.54 -0.89
CA VAL A 84 16.73 -8.24 -1.11
C VAL A 84 16.46 -6.75 -1.33
N ILE A 85 17.46 -5.89 -1.13
CA ILE A 85 17.35 -4.42 -1.21
C ILE A 85 16.76 -3.89 -2.52
N ALA A 86 16.99 -4.56 -3.66
CA ALA A 86 16.42 -4.16 -4.94
C ALA A 86 14.87 -4.31 -4.98
N ASN A 87 14.31 -5.14 -4.09
CA ASN A 87 12.88 -5.44 -4.00
C ASN A 87 12.15 -4.58 -2.94
N LEU A 88 12.72 -3.44 -2.58
CA LEU A 88 12.15 -2.52 -1.60
C LEU A 88 10.69 -2.13 -1.91
N PRO A 89 10.29 -1.88 -3.17
CA PRO A 89 8.87 -1.63 -3.48
C PRO A 89 7.94 -2.79 -3.10
N GLN A 90 8.36 -4.03 -3.31
CA GLN A 90 7.59 -5.21 -2.94
C GLN A 90 7.55 -5.43 -1.43
N ILE A 91 8.65 -5.11 -0.73
CA ILE A 91 8.70 -5.14 0.74
C ILE A 91 7.77 -4.08 1.33
N TYR A 92 7.74 -2.86 0.75
CA TYR A 92 6.80 -1.81 1.14
C TYR A 92 5.34 -2.27 0.98
N GLN A 93 4.99 -2.92 -0.13
CA GLN A 93 3.64 -3.48 -0.31
C GLN A 93 3.32 -4.55 0.73
N ALA A 94 4.27 -5.41 1.08
CA ALA A 94 4.09 -6.39 2.15
C ALA A 94 3.92 -5.71 3.52
N TYR A 95 4.62 -4.61 3.79
CA TYR A 95 4.47 -3.82 5.01
C TYR A 95 3.07 -3.21 5.12
N LEU A 96 2.53 -2.66 4.03
CA LEU A 96 1.15 -2.16 3.99
C LEU A 96 0.14 -3.26 4.31
N MET A 97 0.37 -4.49 3.85
CA MET A 97 -0.48 -5.62 4.21
C MET A 97 -0.41 -5.92 5.71
N CYS A 98 0.78 -5.97 6.30
CA CYS A 98 0.95 -6.16 7.74
C CYS A 98 0.24 -5.07 8.56
N TYR A 99 0.35 -3.81 8.14
CA TYR A 99 -0.34 -2.69 8.77
C TYR A 99 -1.86 -2.85 8.68
N ARG A 100 -2.39 -3.13 7.48
CA ARG A 100 -3.84 -3.30 7.29
C ARG A 100 -4.40 -4.45 8.11
N ASP A 101 -3.68 -5.58 8.15
CA ASP A 101 -4.08 -6.75 8.94
C ASP A 101 -4.07 -6.43 10.45
N ALA A 102 -3.10 -5.66 10.94
CA ALA A 102 -3.01 -5.26 12.34
C ALA A 102 -4.09 -4.25 12.78
N HIS A 103 -4.55 -3.41 11.85
CA HIS A 103 -5.57 -2.38 12.08
C HIS A 103 -6.99 -2.80 11.64
N ASP A 104 -7.20 -4.07 11.29
CA ASP A 104 -8.46 -4.62 10.74
C ASP A 104 -9.03 -3.76 9.59
N ILE A 105 -8.13 -3.29 8.72
CA ILE A 105 -8.46 -2.49 7.54
C ILE A 105 -8.77 -3.43 6.37
N GLU A 106 -10.00 -3.39 5.88
CA GLU A 106 -10.43 -4.22 4.77
C GLU A 106 -10.33 -3.48 3.43
N ILE A 107 -9.58 -4.05 2.48
CA ILE A 107 -9.48 -3.51 1.13
C ILE A 107 -10.71 -3.93 0.32
N ILE A 108 -11.42 -2.94 -0.20
CA ILE A 108 -12.61 -3.14 -1.03
C ILE A 108 -12.30 -2.69 -2.45
N LYS A 109 -12.34 -3.64 -3.38
CA LYS A 109 -12.17 -3.35 -4.80
C LYS A 109 -13.46 -2.78 -5.37
N VAL A 110 -13.37 -1.61 -5.97
CA VAL A 110 -14.51 -0.90 -6.56
C VAL A 110 -14.23 -0.71 -8.04
N GLU A 111 -14.97 -1.42 -8.89
CA GLU A 111 -14.89 -1.21 -10.34
C GLU A 111 -15.99 -0.22 -10.74
N SER A 112 -15.60 0.90 -11.35
CA SER A 112 -16.54 1.96 -11.74
C SER A 112 -16.44 2.24 -13.23
N ALA A 113 -17.58 2.47 -13.89
CA ALA A 113 -17.61 2.89 -15.30
C ALA A 113 -16.97 4.27 -15.53
N SER A 114 -16.96 5.13 -14.50
CA SER A 114 -16.41 6.49 -14.55
C SER A 114 -15.56 6.79 -13.32
N GLU A 115 -14.71 7.82 -13.41
CA GLU A 115 -13.98 8.33 -12.26
C GLU A 115 -14.95 8.83 -11.18
N LEU A 116 -14.64 8.50 -9.92
CA LEU A 116 -15.41 8.96 -8.76
C LEU A 116 -14.77 10.22 -8.20
N ASP A 117 -15.58 11.23 -7.89
CA ASP A 117 -15.10 12.42 -7.20
C ASP A 117 -14.80 12.14 -5.71
N ALA A 118 -14.10 13.06 -5.04
CA ALA A 118 -13.72 12.89 -3.63
C ALA A 118 -14.92 12.74 -2.69
N LYS A 119 -16.07 13.37 -2.99
CA LYS A 119 -17.28 13.27 -2.16
C LYS A 119 -17.92 11.89 -2.33
N GLN A 120 -17.96 11.36 -3.54
CA GLN A 120 -18.46 10.03 -3.86
C GLN A 120 -17.59 8.95 -3.21
N LYS A 121 -16.25 9.08 -3.27
CA LYS A 121 -15.31 8.18 -2.59
C LYS A 121 -15.54 8.16 -1.08
N SER A 122 -15.67 9.34 -0.46
CA SER A 122 -15.90 9.47 0.99
C SER A 122 -17.24 8.86 1.42
N SER A 123 -18.32 9.18 0.70
CA SER A 123 -19.65 8.63 0.98
C SER A 123 -19.70 7.11 0.83
N LEU A 124 -19.06 6.58 -0.23
CA LEU A 124 -18.95 5.13 -0.45
C LEU A 124 -18.17 4.45 0.67
N LYS A 125 -17.04 5.04 1.08
CA LYS A 125 -16.23 4.57 2.21
C LYS A 125 -17.08 4.48 3.47
N GLN A 126 -17.71 5.59 3.88
CA GLN A 126 -18.54 5.65 5.09
C GLN A 126 -19.69 4.61 5.07
N MET A 127 -20.35 4.44 3.92
CA MET A 127 -21.41 3.44 3.78
C MET A 127 -20.88 2.02 3.99
N LEU A 128 -19.70 1.71 3.43
CA LEU A 128 -19.08 0.39 3.55
C LEU A 128 -18.55 0.13 4.96
N GLU A 129 -17.93 1.13 5.60
CA GLU A 129 -17.51 1.04 7.01
C GLU A 129 -18.69 0.77 7.93
N THR A 130 -19.81 1.47 7.73
CA THR A 130 -21.04 1.26 8.51
C THR A 130 -21.63 -0.13 8.29
N LYS A 131 -21.60 -0.64 7.05
CA LYS A 131 -22.21 -1.92 6.69
C LYS A 131 -21.38 -3.11 7.14
N LEU A 132 -20.05 -2.99 7.09
CA LEU A 132 -19.10 -4.06 7.43
C LEU A 132 -18.62 -3.95 8.89
N ASN A 133 -18.88 -2.83 9.57
CA ASN A 133 -18.42 -2.53 10.92
C ASN A 133 -16.90 -2.65 11.07
N LYS A 134 -16.17 -2.17 10.05
CA LYS A 134 -14.71 -2.21 9.93
C LYS A 134 -14.19 -0.94 9.25
N THR A 135 -12.91 -0.64 9.43
CA THR A 135 -12.23 0.40 8.64
C THR A 135 -12.02 -0.13 7.22
N VAL A 136 -12.32 0.67 6.20
CA VAL A 136 -12.19 0.21 4.80
C VAL A 136 -11.29 1.12 3.98
N GLU A 137 -10.52 0.50 3.09
CA GLU A 137 -9.74 1.19 2.07
C GLU A 137 -10.31 0.85 0.68
N LEU A 138 -10.57 1.87 -0.14
CA LEU A 138 -11.18 1.69 -1.45
C LEU A 138 -10.10 1.61 -2.53
N ASP A 139 -9.99 0.44 -3.18
CA ASP A 139 -9.17 0.22 -4.36
C ASP A 139 -10.04 0.38 -5.61
N ILE A 140 -10.02 1.56 -6.23
CA ILE A 140 -10.95 1.91 -7.32
C ILE A 140 -10.30 1.70 -8.69
N ALA A 141 -10.89 0.82 -9.49
CA ALA A 141 -10.50 0.58 -10.88
C ALA A 141 -11.55 1.12 -11.86
N ILE A 142 -11.14 1.91 -12.86
CA ILE A 142 -12.04 2.41 -13.90
C ILE A 142 -12.18 1.36 -15.00
N LYS A 143 -13.39 0.85 -15.22
CA LYS A 143 -13.73 -0.11 -16.28
C LYS A 143 -14.84 0.44 -17.17
N PRO A 144 -14.49 1.13 -18.28
CA PRO A 144 -15.46 1.74 -19.19
C PRO A 144 -16.43 0.73 -19.85
N GLU A 145 -16.06 -0.55 -19.84
CA GLU A 145 -16.88 -1.67 -20.36
C GLU A 145 -18.12 -1.97 -19.49
N LEU A 146 -18.20 -1.41 -18.27
CA LEU A 146 -19.37 -1.51 -17.42
C LEU A 146 -20.50 -0.61 -17.97
N ILE A 147 -21.52 -1.22 -18.57
CA ILE A 147 -22.56 -0.54 -19.36
C ILE A 147 -23.44 0.43 -18.55
N ALA A 148 -23.51 0.29 -17.23
CA ALA A 148 -23.97 1.32 -16.30
C ALA A 148 -23.74 0.77 -14.89
N GLY A 149 -22.75 1.30 -14.18
CA GLY A 149 -22.66 1.05 -12.75
C GLY A 149 -21.31 0.84 -12.13
N MET A 150 -21.37 0.58 -10.82
CA MET A 150 -20.24 0.34 -9.95
C MET A 150 -20.37 -1.06 -9.35
N LYS A 151 -19.34 -1.88 -9.52
CA LYS A 151 -19.23 -3.22 -8.94
C LYS A 151 -18.32 -3.15 -7.73
N VAL A 152 -18.81 -3.58 -6.56
CA VAL A 152 -18.02 -3.58 -5.33
C VAL A 152 -17.68 -5.03 -4.97
N CYS A 153 -16.41 -5.37 -5.04
CA CYS A 153 -15.86 -6.68 -4.70
C CYS A 153 -15.13 -6.59 -3.36
N THR A 154 -15.68 -7.22 -2.34
CA THR A 154 -15.00 -7.49 -1.06
C THR A 154 -14.38 -8.89 -1.11
N ARG A 155 -13.49 -9.23 -0.16
CA ARG A 155 -12.85 -10.56 -0.10
C ARG A 155 -13.87 -11.70 -0.02
N ASP A 156 -14.98 -11.46 0.65
CA ASP A 156 -15.99 -12.48 0.97
C ASP A 156 -17.36 -12.25 0.30
N MET A 157 -17.57 -11.10 -0.37
CA MET A 157 -18.83 -10.79 -1.06
C MET A 157 -18.60 -9.99 -2.34
N VAL A 158 -19.16 -10.49 -3.45
CA VAL A 158 -19.40 -9.69 -4.65
C VAL A 158 -20.74 -8.98 -4.48
N LEU A 159 -20.71 -7.68 -4.22
CA LEU A 159 -21.89 -6.83 -4.24
C LEU A 159 -22.15 -6.42 -5.69
N ASP A 160 -22.83 -7.29 -6.43
CA ASP A 160 -23.34 -6.96 -7.76
C ASP A 160 -24.63 -6.11 -7.65
N ASN A 161 -24.65 -5.02 -8.41
CA ASN A 161 -25.81 -4.18 -8.78
C ASN A 161 -26.74 -3.59 -7.71
N THR A 162 -26.42 -3.65 -6.42
CA THR A 162 -27.32 -3.17 -5.33
C THR A 162 -26.88 -1.87 -4.66
N VAL A 163 -25.66 -1.39 -4.92
CA VAL A 163 -25.20 -0.09 -4.37
C VAL A 163 -25.73 1.08 -5.20
N LEU A 164 -25.79 0.95 -6.53
CA LEU A 164 -26.40 1.94 -7.42
C LEU A 164 -27.86 2.25 -7.05
N SER A 165 -28.68 1.23 -6.83
CA SER A 165 -30.09 1.43 -6.47
C SER A 165 -30.25 2.14 -5.12
N ARG A 166 -29.29 2.02 -4.20
CA ARG A 166 -29.26 2.81 -2.95
C ARG A 166 -28.63 4.20 -3.12
N LEU A 167 -27.64 4.36 -3.99
CA LEU A 167 -27.01 5.65 -4.25
C LEU A 167 -27.88 6.56 -5.12
N GLU A 168 -28.61 6.01 -6.08
CA GLU A 168 -29.67 6.70 -6.83
C GLU A 168 -30.85 7.07 -5.92
N ALA A 169 -31.22 6.21 -4.96
CA ALA A 169 -32.20 6.57 -3.93
C ALA A 169 -31.72 7.72 -3.01
N ILE A 170 -30.41 7.89 -2.80
CA ILE A 170 -29.84 9.05 -2.10
C ILE A 170 -29.87 10.30 -3.00
N LYS A 171 -29.60 10.15 -4.31
CA LYS A 171 -29.74 11.21 -5.32
C LYS A 171 -31.18 11.76 -5.34
N GLU A 172 -32.18 10.89 -5.18
CA GLU A 172 -33.60 11.28 -5.13
C GLU A 172 -33.99 11.98 -3.82
N LYS A 173 -33.37 11.66 -2.68
CA LYS A 173 -33.69 12.28 -1.37
C LYS A 173 -33.03 13.63 -1.10
N ILE A 174 -32.05 14.03 -1.90
CA ILE A 174 -31.36 15.34 -1.76
C ILE A 174 -31.83 16.33 -2.85
N SER A 175 -32.55 15.84 -3.85
CA SER A 175 -33.10 16.66 -4.96
C SER A 175 -34.60 16.99 -4.80
N GLY A 176 -35.17 16.75 -3.62
CA GLY A 176 -36.56 17.05 -3.26
C GLY A 176 -36.64 17.94 -2.03
#